data_AF-A0A386PWC7-F1
#
_entry.id   AF-A0A386PWC7-F1
#
_cell.length_a   1.000
_cell.length_b   1.000
_cell.length_c   1.000
_cell.angle_alpha   90.00
_cell.angle_beta   90.00
_cell.angle_gamma   90.00
#
_symmetry.space_group_name_H-M   'P 1'
#
loop_
_entity.id
_entity.type
_entity.pdbx_description
1 polymer ?
#
loop_
_entity_poly.entity_id
_entity_poly.type
_entity_poly.pdbx_seq_one_letter_code
_entity_poly.pdbx_strand_id
1 'polypeptide(L)'
;MKKVITYLSVSIGLLFGLSTVANVTTVKADSTLPAGHYAFAVTRTTETTDQNGNLTLTILPKGSSWLINTEYDKGDQTFFQLAPNIVVNLYAGYVYMPKVQDLKVISKGPASLYDHNGQLITDRALAPGSEWYSDRVIFLDGETYYRVATDEFVLLSDVQEY
;
A
#
# COMPACT_ATOMS: atom_id res chain seq x y z
N MET A 1 48.06 -29.35 24.64
CA MET A 1 46.74 -29.94 24.37
C MET A 1 46.53 -29.99 22.85
N LYS A 2 46.31 -31.21 22.32
CA LYS A 2 45.82 -31.68 20.98
C LYS A 2 45.94 -30.69 19.78
N LYS A 3 46.93 -30.79 18.89
CA LYS A 3 47.15 -31.67 17.70
C LYS A 3 46.25 -31.39 16.46
N VAL A 4 46.89 -30.75 15.46
CA VAL A 4 46.98 -30.96 13.98
C VAL A 4 45.86 -31.73 13.26
N ILE A 5 45.44 -31.26 12.06
CA ILE A 5 45.57 -31.94 10.74
C ILE A 5 44.79 -31.17 9.64
N THR A 6 45.49 -30.89 8.54
CA THR A 6 44.98 -30.42 7.23
C THR A 6 44.31 -31.56 6.46
N TYR A 7 43.25 -31.25 5.69
CA TYR A 7 42.86 -32.05 4.52
C TYR A 7 42.63 -31.14 3.31
N LEU A 8 43.25 -31.53 2.19
CA LEU A 8 42.94 -31.10 0.84
C LEU A 8 42.32 -32.33 0.13
N SER A 9 41.20 -32.16 -0.56
CA SER A 9 40.74 -33.11 -1.58
C SER A 9 39.95 -32.39 -2.68
N VAL A 10 40.44 -32.58 -3.92
CA VAL A 10 39.87 -32.21 -5.22
C VAL A 10 38.73 -33.21 -5.53
N SER A 11 37.59 -32.89 -6.16
CA SER A 11 37.43 -32.85 -7.63
C SER A 11 35.97 -32.62 -8.08
N ILE A 12 35.84 -31.95 -9.23
CA ILE A 12 34.92 -32.17 -10.36
C ILE A 12 33.42 -31.79 -10.24
N GLY A 13 33.12 -30.63 -10.81
CA GLY A 13 32.26 -30.49 -12.00
C GLY A 13 30.76 -30.66 -11.86
N LEU A 14 30.02 -29.55 -11.95
CA LEU A 14 28.95 -29.41 -12.93
C LEU A 14 28.65 -27.93 -13.18
N LEU A 15 28.98 -27.46 -14.38
CA LEU A 15 28.54 -26.19 -14.94
C LEU A 15 27.07 -26.37 -15.36
N PHE A 16 26.12 -25.75 -14.67
CA PHE A 16 24.76 -25.57 -15.20
C PHE A 16 24.24 -24.18 -14.88
N GLY A 17 24.09 -23.40 -15.94
CA GLY A 17 23.11 -22.32 -16.06
C GLY A 17 23.26 -21.16 -15.08
N LEU A 18 23.87 -20.07 -15.55
CA LEU A 18 23.52 -18.75 -15.04
C LEU A 18 22.06 -18.47 -15.47
N SER A 19 21.07 -18.99 -14.75
CA SER A 19 19.77 -18.36 -14.76
C SER A 19 19.92 -17.14 -13.85
N THR A 20 20.02 -15.96 -14.45
CA THR A 20 19.61 -14.77 -13.73
C THR A 20 18.14 -14.97 -13.41
N VAL A 21 17.83 -15.51 -12.23
CA VAL A 21 16.56 -15.22 -11.60
C VAL A 21 16.65 -13.72 -11.40
N ALA A 22 15.99 -12.97 -12.28
CA ALA A 22 15.63 -11.61 -11.95
C ALA A 22 14.83 -11.77 -10.66
N ASN A 23 15.47 -11.51 -9.52
CA ASN A 23 14.76 -11.13 -8.31
C ASN A 23 14.09 -9.81 -8.70
N VAL A 24 12.95 -9.90 -9.38
CA VAL A 24 12.00 -8.81 -9.45
C VAL A 24 11.62 -8.64 -7.99
N THR A 25 12.23 -7.66 -7.33
CA THR A 25 11.73 -7.17 -6.06
C THR A 25 10.38 -6.57 -6.39
N THR A 26 9.34 -7.41 -6.38
CA THR A 26 7.96 -6.96 -6.50
C THR A 26 7.74 -6.12 -5.25
N VAL A 27 7.66 -4.82 -5.42
CA VAL A 27 7.21 -3.94 -4.34
C VAL A 27 5.76 -4.37 -4.11
N LYS A 28 5.50 -5.04 -2.98
CA LYS A 28 4.15 -5.46 -2.62
C LYS A 28 3.53 -4.39 -1.75
N ALA A 29 2.25 -4.13 -1.98
CA ALA A 29 1.44 -3.36 -1.05
C ALA A 29 1.18 -4.23 0.19
N ASP A 30 2.12 -4.29 1.12
CA ASP A 30 1.93 -4.95 2.41
C ASP A 30 1.34 -3.91 3.39
N SER A 31 0.14 -4.14 3.88
CA SER A 31 -0.41 -3.38 5.00
C SER A 31 -0.35 -4.23 6.26
N THR A 32 0.11 -3.62 7.34
CA THR A 32 0.09 -4.21 8.68
C THR A 32 -1.31 -4.25 9.30
N LEU A 33 -2.33 -3.71 8.62
CA LEU A 33 -3.71 -3.70 9.11
C LEU A 33 -4.45 -4.97 8.69
N PRO A 34 -5.38 -5.47 9.53
CA PRO A 34 -6.20 -6.62 9.19
C PRO A 34 -6.92 -6.44 7.85
N ALA A 35 -6.89 -7.46 7.01
CA ALA A 35 -7.66 -7.50 5.77
C ALA A 35 -9.17 -7.39 6.08
N GLY A 36 -9.93 -6.79 5.16
CA GLY A 36 -11.39 -6.68 5.28
C GLY A 36 -11.91 -5.47 6.05
N HIS A 37 -11.05 -4.56 6.50
CA HIS A 37 -11.47 -3.33 7.17
C HIS A 37 -11.09 -2.06 6.41
N TYR A 38 -11.99 -1.08 6.42
CA TYR A 38 -11.71 0.29 5.97
C TYR A 38 -10.67 0.93 6.89
N ALA A 39 -9.80 1.74 6.29
CA ALA A 39 -8.78 2.45 7.05
C ALA A 39 -8.61 3.88 6.57
N PHE A 40 -8.39 4.81 7.49
CA PHE A 40 -8.06 6.19 7.20
C PHE A 40 -6.54 6.34 7.12
N ALA A 41 -6.05 6.76 5.94
CA ALA A 41 -4.65 7.03 5.68
C ALA A 41 -4.33 8.51 5.94
N VAL A 42 -3.39 8.78 6.83
CA VAL A 42 -3.06 10.13 7.29
C VAL A 42 -2.00 10.77 6.40
N THR A 43 -2.32 11.87 5.72
CA THR A 43 -1.40 12.53 4.77
C THR A 43 -0.53 13.60 5.42
N ARG A 44 -0.96 14.11 6.58
CA ARG A 44 -0.22 15.06 7.43
C ARG A 44 -0.43 14.73 8.89
N THR A 45 0.60 14.95 9.72
CA THR A 45 0.46 14.80 11.17
C THR A 45 -0.68 15.70 11.66
N THR A 46 -1.68 15.13 12.31
CA THR A 46 -2.92 15.82 12.65
C THR A 46 -3.31 15.58 14.10
N GLU A 47 -3.88 16.62 14.72
CA GLU A 47 -4.61 16.50 15.97
C GLU A 47 -5.94 15.77 15.72
N THR A 48 -6.51 15.22 16.79
CA THR A 48 -7.80 14.53 16.76
C THR A 48 -8.76 15.18 17.73
N THR A 49 -10.06 14.97 17.52
CA THR A 49 -11.11 15.44 18.43
C THR A 49 -11.91 14.28 19.01
N ASP A 50 -12.69 14.56 20.05
CA ASP A 50 -13.82 13.72 20.42
C ASP A 50 -15.01 13.93 19.46
N GLN A 51 -16.13 13.25 19.71
CA GLN A 51 -17.37 13.38 18.92
C GLN A 51 -18.03 14.77 19.06
N ASN A 52 -17.72 15.51 20.12
CA ASN A 52 -18.25 16.85 20.35
C ASN A 52 -17.40 17.95 19.66
N GLY A 53 -16.17 17.61 19.24
CA GLY A 53 -15.23 18.51 18.59
C GLY A 53 -14.14 19.06 19.52
N ASN A 54 -14.02 18.55 20.75
CA ASN A 54 -12.94 18.94 21.65
C ASN A 54 -11.64 18.20 21.27
N LEU A 55 -10.51 18.90 21.27
CA LEU A 55 -9.20 18.29 21.00
C LEU A 55 -8.88 17.17 22.00
N THR A 56 -8.19 16.14 21.52
CA THR A 56 -7.63 15.09 22.38
C THR A 56 -6.10 15.15 22.40
N LEU A 57 -5.48 14.39 23.31
CA LEU A 57 -4.03 14.26 23.40
C LEU A 57 -3.44 13.35 22.31
N THR A 58 -4.28 12.65 21.54
CA THR A 58 -3.82 11.74 20.49
C THR A 58 -3.55 12.52 19.21
N ILE A 59 -2.33 12.36 18.70
CA ILE A 59 -1.88 12.90 17.42
C ILE A 59 -1.66 11.73 16.47
N LEU A 60 -2.23 11.81 15.26
CA LEU A 60 -2.01 10.80 14.24
C LEU A 60 -0.77 11.17 13.42
N PRO A 61 0.26 10.30 13.32
CA PRO A 61 1.44 10.58 12.51
C PRO A 61 1.15 10.56 11.01
N LYS A 62 1.83 11.39 10.22
CA LYS A 62 1.84 11.26 8.74
C LYS A 62 2.24 9.86 8.31
N GLY A 63 1.56 9.30 7.31
CA GLY A 63 1.80 7.98 6.74
C GLY A 63 1.20 6.82 7.57
N SER A 64 0.63 7.11 8.75
CA SER A 64 -0.08 6.10 9.52
C SER A 64 -1.43 5.79 8.88
N SER A 65 -1.92 4.58 9.13
CA SER A 65 -3.27 4.15 8.73
C SER A 65 -4.01 3.61 9.94
N TRP A 66 -5.27 3.96 10.08
CA TRP A 66 -6.09 3.65 11.25
C TRP A 66 -7.40 3.02 10.83
N LEU A 67 -7.87 2.01 11.56
CA LEU A 67 -9.17 1.41 11.28
C LEU A 67 -10.28 2.46 11.45
N ILE A 68 -11.24 2.45 10.53
CA ILE A 68 -12.45 3.27 10.62
C ILE A 68 -13.53 2.43 11.29
N ASN A 69 -14.06 2.92 12.42
CA ASN A 69 -15.22 2.31 13.08
C ASN A 69 -16.53 2.87 12.52
N THR A 70 -16.59 4.18 12.31
CA THR A 70 -17.81 4.86 11.87
C THR A 70 -17.44 6.09 11.07
N GLU A 71 -18.14 6.30 9.97
CA GLU A 71 -18.14 7.52 9.17
C GLU A 71 -19.44 8.28 9.44
N TYR A 72 -19.36 9.59 9.56
CA TYR A 72 -20.54 10.45 9.70
C TYR A 72 -20.28 11.86 9.21
N ASP A 73 -21.35 12.50 8.73
CA ASP A 73 -21.31 13.89 8.29
C ASP A 73 -21.78 14.84 9.38
N LYS A 74 -21.14 16.01 9.47
CA LYS A 74 -21.54 17.11 10.34
C LYS A 74 -21.41 18.43 9.56
N GLY A 75 -22.52 18.91 9.02
CA GLY A 75 -22.50 19.99 8.03
C GLY A 75 -21.92 19.49 6.71
N ASP A 76 -21.08 20.30 6.05
CA ASP A 76 -20.41 19.93 4.79
C ASP A 76 -19.10 19.16 5.00
N GLN A 77 -18.90 18.62 6.21
CA GLN A 77 -17.66 17.95 6.62
C GLN A 77 -17.94 16.50 7.00
N THR A 78 -17.14 15.60 6.42
CA THR A 78 -17.14 14.16 6.76
C THR A 78 -16.07 13.86 7.81
N PHE A 79 -16.45 13.07 8.81
CA PHE A 79 -15.62 12.66 9.92
C PHE A 79 -15.56 11.14 10.06
N PHE A 80 -14.43 10.65 10.56
CA PHE A 80 -14.16 9.24 10.80
C PHE A 80 -13.81 9.02 12.27
N GLN A 81 -14.58 8.18 12.94
CA GLN A 81 -14.25 7.68 14.25
C GLN A 81 -13.29 6.50 14.12
N LEU A 82 -12.09 6.64 14.71
CA LEU A 82 -11.03 5.64 14.66
C LEU A 82 -10.96 4.80 15.96
N ALA A 83 -11.34 5.41 17.09
CA ALA A 83 -11.39 4.77 18.41
C ALA A 83 -12.37 5.54 19.31
N PRO A 84 -12.67 5.07 20.55
CA PRO A 84 -13.40 5.89 21.52
C PRO A 84 -12.72 7.25 21.73
N ASN A 85 -13.47 8.33 21.55
CA ASN A 85 -13.01 9.73 21.59
C ASN A 85 -11.93 10.10 20.57
N ILE A 86 -11.63 9.27 19.57
CA ILE A 86 -10.66 9.61 18.52
C ILE A 86 -11.41 9.75 17.20
N VAL A 87 -11.60 10.99 16.78
CA VAL A 87 -12.24 11.40 15.55
C VAL A 87 -11.26 12.21 14.71
N VAL A 88 -11.27 11.99 13.39
CA VAL A 88 -10.51 12.76 12.42
C VAL A 88 -11.44 13.24 11.29
N ASN A 89 -11.13 14.40 10.72
CA ASN A 89 -11.85 14.95 9.57
C ASN A 89 -11.23 14.44 8.25
N LEU A 90 -12.05 14.28 7.20
CA LEU A 90 -11.59 13.87 5.87
C LEU A 90 -10.40 14.70 5.35
N TYR A 91 -10.32 16.01 5.65
CA TYR A 91 -9.21 16.87 5.22
C TYR A 91 -7.82 16.50 5.77
N ALA A 92 -7.71 15.51 6.66
CA ALA A 92 -6.43 15.02 7.17
C ALA A 92 -5.86 13.84 6.36
N GLY A 93 -6.59 13.34 5.36
CA GLY A 93 -6.24 12.07 4.74
C GLY A 93 -7.22 11.59 3.68
N TYR A 94 -7.23 10.26 3.48
CA TYR A 94 -8.12 9.58 2.55
C TYR A 94 -8.48 8.19 3.07
N VAL A 95 -9.50 7.57 2.48
CA VAL A 95 -10.00 6.26 2.90
C VAL A 95 -9.45 5.17 1.99
N TYR A 96 -8.82 4.18 2.60
CA TYR A 96 -8.58 2.88 1.99
C TYR A 96 -9.80 1.98 2.13
N MET A 97 -10.18 1.34 1.04
CA MET A 97 -11.16 0.27 1.04
C MET A 97 -10.44 -1.08 0.91
N PRO A 98 -10.78 -2.06 1.76
CA PRO A 98 -10.10 -3.35 1.75
C PRO A 98 -10.43 -4.10 0.47
N LYS A 99 -9.39 -4.46 -0.30
CA LYS A 99 -9.53 -5.33 -1.48
C LYS A 99 -8.19 -6.01 -1.74
N VAL A 100 -8.05 -7.22 -1.23
CA VAL A 100 -6.87 -8.06 -1.46
C VAL A 100 -7.02 -8.78 -2.78
N GLN A 101 -6.07 -8.59 -3.69
CA GLN A 101 -6.15 -9.13 -5.04
C GLN A 101 -4.76 -9.20 -5.68
N ASP A 102 -4.48 -10.30 -6.37
CA ASP A 102 -3.37 -10.38 -7.32
C ASP A 102 -3.80 -9.75 -8.65
N LEU A 103 -2.92 -8.92 -9.20
CA LEU A 103 -3.17 -8.07 -10.36
C LEU A 103 -2.17 -8.38 -11.46
N LYS A 104 -2.64 -8.36 -12.70
CA LYS A 104 -1.82 -8.43 -13.90
C LYS A 104 -2.02 -7.20 -14.75
N VAL A 105 -0.95 -6.52 -15.15
CA VAL A 105 -1.02 -5.36 -16.05
C VAL A 105 -1.42 -5.81 -17.45
N ILE A 106 -2.55 -5.32 -17.96
CA ILE A 106 -3.11 -5.66 -19.28
C ILE A 106 -3.07 -4.50 -20.28
N SER A 107 -2.66 -3.31 -19.84
CA SER A 107 -2.48 -2.15 -20.71
C SER A 107 -1.50 -2.43 -21.85
N LYS A 108 -1.72 -1.82 -23.02
CA LYS A 108 -0.88 -2.02 -24.22
C LYS A 108 0.55 -1.50 -24.05
N GLY A 109 0.72 -0.45 -23.26
CA GLY A 109 2.01 0.12 -22.85
C GLY A 109 2.15 0.11 -21.32
N PRO A 110 3.27 0.63 -20.79
CA PRO A 110 3.44 0.74 -19.34
C PRO A 110 2.23 1.40 -18.67
N ALA A 111 1.68 0.76 -17.64
CA ALA A 111 0.55 1.32 -16.90
C ALA A 111 1.05 2.44 -15.98
N SER A 112 0.35 3.58 -16.03
CA SER A 112 0.66 4.75 -15.24
C SER A 112 0.42 4.50 -13.76
N LEU A 113 1.19 5.19 -12.92
CA LEU A 113 1.01 5.20 -11.48
C LEU A 113 0.57 6.59 -11.02
N TYR A 114 -0.26 6.62 -9.99
CA TYR A 114 -0.85 7.83 -9.44
C TYR A 114 -0.65 7.85 -7.93
N ASP A 115 -0.56 9.04 -7.35
CA ASP A 115 -0.62 9.21 -5.88
C ASP A 115 -2.07 9.24 -5.37
N HIS A 116 -2.25 9.38 -4.05
CA HIS A 116 -3.58 9.49 -3.44
C HIS A 116 -4.43 10.69 -3.89
N ASN A 117 -3.84 11.69 -4.57
CA ASN A 117 -4.56 12.83 -5.14
C ASN A 117 -4.90 12.61 -6.63
N GLY A 118 -4.55 11.46 -7.20
CA GLY A 118 -4.69 11.21 -8.63
C GLY A 118 -3.61 11.90 -9.46
N GLN A 119 -2.53 12.39 -8.85
CA GLN A 119 -1.43 13.00 -9.58
C GLN A 119 -0.55 11.92 -10.20
N LEU A 120 -0.25 12.06 -11.49
CA LEU A 120 0.63 11.15 -12.22
C LEU A 120 2.05 11.14 -11.64
N ILE A 121 2.55 9.95 -11.36
CA ILE A 121 3.95 9.67 -11.02
C ILE A 121 4.71 9.42 -12.32
N THR A 122 5.75 10.22 -12.59
CA THR A 122 6.40 10.28 -13.91
C THR A 122 7.75 9.59 -14.01
N ASP A 123 8.34 9.18 -12.88
CA ASP A 123 9.66 8.52 -12.83
C ASP A 123 9.57 6.99 -12.90
N ARG A 124 8.36 6.42 -12.89
CA ARG A 124 8.10 4.97 -12.90
C ARG A 124 6.71 4.62 -13.43
N ALA A 125 6.56 3.38 -13.88
CA ALA A 125 5.32 2.80 -14.40
C ALA A 125 5.38 1.27 -14.25
N LEU A 126 4.24 0.59 -14.37
CA LEU A 126 4.19 -0.88 -14.34
C LEU A 126 4.35 -1.45 -15.75
N ALA A 127 5.25 -2.42 -15.92
CA ALA A 127 5.47 -3.04 -17.23
C ALA A 127 4.27 -3.89 -17.66
N PRO A 128 3.90 -3.92 -18.96
CA PRO A 128 2.85 -4.81 -19.47
C PRO A 128 3.11 -6.28 -19.09
N GLY A 129 2.07 -6.97 -18.62
CA GLY A 129 2.15 -8.36 -18.19
C GLY A 129 2.82 -8.60 -16.83
N SER A 130 3.32 -7.57 -16.16
CA SER A 130 3.84 -7.70 -14.79
C SER A 130 2.73 -7.99 -13.79
N GLU A 131 3.08 -8.71 -12.72
CA GLU A 131 2.17 -9.17 -11.68
C GLU A 131 2.44 -8.44 -10.36
N TRP A 132 1.36 -8.04 -9.68
CA TRP A 132 1.42 -7.20 -8.49
C TRP A 132 0.41 -7.68 -7.45
N TYR A 133 0.79 -7.57 -6.19
CA TYR A 133 -0.12 -7.81 -5.08
C TYR A 133 -0.69 -6.48 -4.60
N SER A 134 -2.01 -6.38 -4.54
CA SER A 134 -2.73 -5.26 -3.95
C SER A 134 -3.52 -5.70 -2.74
N ASP A 135 -3.57 -4.86 -1.72
CA ASP A 135 -4.25 -5.14 -0.46
C ASP A 135 -5.46 -4.23 -0.19
N ARG A 136 -5.56 -3.13 -0.95
CA ARG A 136 -6.58 -2.09 -0.79
C ARG A 136 -6.64 -1.21 -2.02
N VAL A 137 -7.79 -0.56 -2.16
CA VAL A 137 -8.07 0.41 -3.22
C VAL A 137 -8.39 1.77 -2.63
N ILE A 138 -8.29 2.80 -3.47
CA ILE A 138 -8.89 4.11 -3.25
C ILE A 138 -9.90 4.39 -4.37
N PHE A 139 -10.85 5.28 -4.09
CA PHE A 139 -11.80 5.78 -5.08
C PHE A 139 -11.59 7.26 -5.26
N LEU A 140 -11.26 7.68 -6.49
CA LEU A 140 -11.00 9.07 -6.84
C LEU A 140 -11.76 9.37 -8.13
N ASP A 141 -12.54 10.46 -8.13
CA ASP A 141 -13.23 10.98 -9.31
C ASP A 141 -14.06 9.96 -10.11
N GLY A 142 -14.69 9.00 -9.43
CA GLY A 142 -15.49 7.96 -10.09
C GLY A 142 -14.73 6.69 -10.45
N GLU A 143 -13.41 6.69 -10.28
CA GLU A 143 -12.51 5.62 -10.69
C GLU A 143 -11.92 4.88 -9.49
N THR A 144 -11.64 3.59 -9.68
CA THR A 144 -10.99 2.74 -8.67
C THR A 144 -9.51 2.58 -8.98
N TYR A 145 -8.67 2.77 -7.99
CA TYR A 145 -7.22 2.58 -8.12
C TYR A 145 -6.71 1.56 -7.11
N TYR A 146 -5.97 0.58 -7.59
CA TYR A 146 -5.30 -0.43 -6.78
C TYR A 146 -4.01 0.07 -6.21
N ARG A 147 -3.83 -0.09 -4.90
CA ARG A 147 -2.55 0.21 -4.26
C ARG A 147 -1.52 -0.85 -4.62
N VAL A 148 -0.37 -0.42 -5.13
CA VAL A 148 0.76 -1.31 -5.44
C VAL A 148 2.01 -0.99 -4.61
N ALA A 149 2.09 0.23 -4.08
CA ALA A 149 3.12 0.62 -3.10
C ALA A 149 2.57 1.66 -2.09
N THR A 150 3.46 2.23 -1.28
CA THR A 150 3.08 3.34 -0.39
C THR A 150 2.81 4.57 -1.25
N ASP A 151 1.56 5.02 -1.23
CA ASP A 151 1.11 6.19 -1.99
C ASP A 151 1.31 6.07 -3.52
N GLU A 152 1.30 4.85 -4.04
CA GLU A 152 1.33 4.58 -5.49
C GLU A 152 0.21 3.62 -5.87
N PHE A 153 -0.56 4.02 -6.87
CA PHE A 153 -1.77 3.33 -7.28
C PHE A 153 -1.86 3.18 -8.80
N VAL A 154 -2.38 2.05 -9.26
CA VAL A 154 -2.67 1.77 -10.67
C VAL A 154 -4.18 1.78 -10.92
N LEU A 155 -4.61 2.33 -12.04
CA LEU A 155 -6.03 2.41 -12.41
C LEU A 155 -6.60 1.00 -12.69
N LEU A 156 -7.83 0.74 -12.24
CA LEU A 156 -8.48 -0.57 -12.41
C LEU A 156 -8.55 -1.01 -13.88
N SER A 157 -8.75 -0.09 -14.81
CA SER A 157 -8.86 -0.40 -16.24
C SER A 157 -7.54 -0.83 -16.90
N ASP A 158 -6.40 -0.61 -16.25
CA ASP A 158 -5.08 -1.02 -16.73
C ASP A 158 -4.66 -2.41 -16.23
N VAL A 159 -5.45 -3.02 -15.34
CA VAL A 159 -5.13 -4.31 -14.71
C VAL A 159 -6.28 -5.32 -14.82
N GLN A 160 -5.93 -6.60 -14.65
CA GLN A 160 -6.86 -7.70 -14.50
C GLN A 160 -6.62 -8.39 -13.16
N GLU A 161 -7.71 -8.63 -12.42
CA GLU A 161 -7.77 -9.42 -11.19
C GLU A 161 -7.75 -10.93 -11.54
N TYR A 162 -7.01 -11.77 -10.79
CA TYR A 162 -6.96 -13.23 -10.99
C TYR A 162 -6.76 -14.06 -9.72
#